data_AF-A0A932VWE8-F1
#
_entry.id   AF-A0A932VWE8-F1
#
_cell.length_a   1.000
_cell.length_b   1.000
_cell.length_c   1.000
_cell.angle_alpha   90.00
_cell.angle_beta   90.00
_cell.angle_gamma   90.00
#
_symmetry.space_group_name_H-M   'P 1'
#
loop_
_entity.id
_entity.type
_entity.pdbx_description
1 polymer ?
#
loop_
_entity_poly.entity_id
_entity_poly.type
_entity_poly.pdbx_seq_one_letter_code
_entity_poly.pdbx_strand_id
1 'polypeptide(L)' 'MKLMEGFDSNYRYILVAARRARQLQGGAPPVIETGSRKPCRIAQDEIKAGKVKWLIPEIPKSAVDAATETLDKAFGPDA' A
#
# COMPACT_ATOMS: atom_id res chain seq x y z
N MET A 1 19.46 -7.89 5.96
CA MET A 1 18.51 -6.90 6.54
C MET A 1 17.22 -7.64 6.86
N LYS A 2 16.68 -7.57 8.08
CA LYS A 2 15.43 -8.28 8.44
C LYS A 2 14.23 -7.56 7.81
N LEU A 3 13.29 -8.31 7.24
CA LEU A 3 12.06 -7.76 6.67
C LEU A 3 11.12 -7.30 7.80
N MET A 4 10.46 -6.16 7.61
CA MET A 4 9.46 -5.68 8.56
C MET A 4 8.19 -6.54 8.45
N GLU A 5 7.63 -6.92 9.60
CA GLU A 5 6.43 -7.76 9.67
C GLU A 5 5.23 -7.07 8.97
N GLY A 6 4.48 -7.82 8.16
CA GLY A 6 3.35 -7.29 7.37
C GLY A 6 3.73 -6.59 6.05
N PHE A 7 5.01 -6.61 5.68
CA PHE A 7 5.49 -6.13 4.39
C PHE A 7 6.15 -7.25 3.60
N ASP A 8 6.00 -7.22 2.28
CA ASP A 8 6.70 -8.12 1.35
C ASP A 8 8.10 -7.62 0.98
N SER A 9 8.36 -6.32 1.16
CA SER A 9 9.63 -5.67 0.85
C SER A 9 9.93 -4.49 1.77
N ASN A 10 11.20 -4.33 2.13
CA ASN A 10 11.69 -3.17 2.88
C ASN A 10 11.45 -1.86 2.13
N TYR A 11 11.48 -1.88 0.79
CA TYR A 11 11.16 -0.71 -0.03
C TYR A 11 9.72 -0.26 0.18
N ARG A 12 8.78 -1.21 0.27
CA ARG A 12 7.37 -0.89 0.48
C ARG A 12 7.12 -0.29 1.87
N TYR A 13 7.79 -0.83 2.89
CA TYR A 13 7.78 -0.22 4.22
C TYR A 13 8.23 1.24 4.19
N ILE A 14 9.35 1.54 3.50
CA ILE A 14 9.87 2.91 3.37
C ILE A 14 8.84 3.82 2.68
N LEU A 15 8.22 3.37 1.59
CA LEU A 15 7.23 4.15 0.84
C LEU A 15 5.98 4.42 1.68
N VAL A 16 5.46 3.42 2.39
CA VAL A 16 4.27 3.57 3.24
C VAL A 16 4.56 4.51 4.41
N ALA A 17 5.71 4.34 5.08
CA ALA A 17 6.14 5.23 6.16
C ALA A 17 6.32 6.67 5.68
N ALA A 18 6.95 6.88 4.51
CA ALA A 18 7.14 8.21 3.93
C ALA A 18 5.80 8.88 3.56
N ARG A 19 4.87 8.12 2.95
CA ARG A 19 3.53 8.63 2.64
C ARG A 19 2.78 9.04 3.90
N ARG A 20 2.83 8.22 4.95
CA ARG A 20 2.19 8.55 6.22
C ARG A 20 2.84 9.75 6.91
N ALA A 21 4.16 9.87 6.87
CA ALA A 21 4.87 11.05 7.39
C ALA A 21 4.42 12.34 6.70
N ARG A 22 4.16 12.31 5.38
CA ARG A 22 3.59 13.47 4.65
C ARG A 22 2.18 13.83 5.12
N GLN A 23 1.34 12.85 5.44
CA GLN A 23 0.01 13.12 5.99
C GLN A 23 0.12 13.83 7.36
N LEU A 24 1.02 13.36 8.23
CA LEU A 24 1.28 13.99 9.52
C LEU A 24 1.84 15.42 9.36
N GLN A 25 2.72 15.63 8.38
CA GLN A 25 3.20 16.98 8.03
C GLN A 25 2.07 17.88 7.50
N GLY A 26 1.09 17.31 6.80
CA GLY A 26 -0.13 17.99 6.34
C GLY A 26 -1.18 18.24 7.43
N GLY A 27 -0.86 17.98 8.71
CA GLY A 27 -1.75 18.23 9.83
C GLY A 27 -2.67 17.05 10.19
N ALA A 28 -2.52 15.88 9.56
CA ALA A 28 -3.25 14.70 9.99
C ALA A 28 -2.85 14.33 11.43
N PRO A 29 -3.81 13.95 12.30
CA PRO A 29 -3.49 13.59 13.67
C PRO A 29 -2.72 12.25 13.73
N PRO A 30 -1.80 12.07 14.69
CA PRO A 30 -1.23 10.77 15.02
C PRO A 30 -2.32 9.80 15.48
N VAL A 31 -2.21 8.52 15.10
CA VAL A 31 -3.15 7.45 15.51
C VAL A 31 -2.66 6.62 16.69
N ILE A 32 -1.52 7.01 17.27
CA ILE A 32 -0.96 6.47 18.51
C ILE A 32 -0.45 7.62 19.37
N GLU A 33 -0.35 7.37 20.67
CA GLU A 33 0.44 8.21 21.56
C GLU A 33 1.92 7.91 21.35
N THR A 34 2.72 8.94 21.11
CA THR A 34 4.17 8.83 20.96
C THR A 34 4.83 10.07 21.52
N GLY A 35 5.95 9.90 22.21
CA GLY A 35 6.76 11.01 22.71
C GLY A 35 7.55 11.72 21.60
N SER A 36 7.52 11.21 20.37
CA SER A 36 8.25 11.82 19.26
C SER A 36 7.43 12.91 18.56
N ARG A 37 8.08 14.03 18.25
CA ARG A 37 7.52 15.10 17.40
C ARG A 37 7.93 14.99 15.94
N LYS A 38 8.78 14.01 15.58
CA LYS A 38 9.28 13.85 14.21
C LYS A 38 8.28 13.03 13.39
N PRO A 39 7.68 13.58 12.30
CA PRO A 39 6.64 12.89 11.53
C PRO A 39 7.06 11.50 11.03
N CYS A 40 8.31 11.35 10.57
CA CYS A 40 8.83 10.06 10.13
C CYS A 40 8.90 9.04 11.27
N ARG A 41 9.21 9.47 12.50
CA ARG A 41 9.29 8.56 13.65
C ARG A 41 7.89 8.13 14.09
N ILE A 42 6.94 9.07 14.14
CA ILE A 42 5.53 8.81 14.43
C ILE A 42 4.98 7.79 13.42
N ALA A 43 5.18 8.01 12.11
CA ALA A 43 4.74 7.09 11.07
C ALA A 43 5.30 5.67 11.24
N GLN A 44 6.58 5.53 11.60
CA GLN A 44 7.18 4.22 11.87
C GLN A 44 6.57 3.55 13.10
N ASP A 45 6.31 4.31 14.16
CA ASP A 45 5.70 3.79 15.38
C ASP A 45 4.24 3.37 15.14
N GLU A 46 3.48 4.13 14.35
CA GLU A 46 2.11 3.77 13.94
C GLU A 46 2.06 2.49 13.11
N ILE A 47 3.04 2.30 12.21
CA ILE A 47 3.18 1.06 11.41
C ILE A 47 3.55 -0.11 12.31
N LYS A 48 4.51 0.06 13.23
CA LYS A 48 4.89 -0.97 14.22
C LYS A 48 3.73 -1.36 15.15
N ALA A 49 2.88 -0.39 15.50
CA ALA A 49 1.67 -0.63 16.28
C ALA A 49 0.53 -1.26 15.45
N GLY A 50 0.72 -1.49 14.15
CA GLY A 50 -0.28 -2.08 13.26
C GLY A 50 -1.50 -1.18 12.99
N LYS A 51 -1.43 0.11 13.35
CA LYS A 51 -2.52 1.10 13.17
C LYS A 51 -2.56 1.67 11.75
N VAL A 52 -1.43 1.64 11.04
CA VAL A 52 -1.32 2.05 9.64
C VAL A 52 -1.08 0.82 8.78
N LYS A 53 -2.01 0.56 7.86
CA LYS A 53 -1.95 -0.55 6.90
C LYS A 53 -1.86 -0.02 5.47
N TRP A 54 -1.44 -0.89 4.57
CA TRP A 54 -1.35 -0.59 3.14
C TRP A 54 -2.09 -1.68 2.37
N LEU A 55 -2.61 -1.34 1.19
CA LEU A 55 -3.33 -2.25 0.31
C LEU A 55 -2.93 -1.99 -1.13
N ILE A 56 -2.81 -3.05 -1.93
CA ILE A 56 -2.76 -2.94 -3.38
C ILE A 56 -4.22 -2.86 -3.81
N PRO A 57 -4.70 -1.72 -4.34
CA PRO A 57 -6.02 -1.71 -4.94
C PRO A 57 -6.03 -2.73 -6.07
N GLU A 58 -7.06 -3.57 -6.14
CA GLU A 58 -7.31 -4.36 -7.34
C GLU A 58 -7.55 -3.37 -8.47
N ILE A 59 -6.59 -3.31 -9.39
CA ILE A 59 -6.72 -2.50 -10.60
C ILE A 59 -7.92 -3.12 -11.34
N PRO A 60 -8.99 -2.36 -11.64
CA PRO A 60 -10.04 -2.90 -12.50
C PRO A 60 -9.35 -3.38 -13.77
N LYS A 61 -9.60 -4.65 -14.15
CA LYS A 61 -9.04 -5.27 -15.36
C LYS A 61 -9.02 -4.21 -16.46
N SER A 62 -7.84 -3.95 -17.03
CA SER A 62 -7.74 -2.87 -17.99
C SER A 62 -8.72 -3.14 -19.14
N ALA A 63 -9.17 -2.10 -19.83
CA ALA A 63 -10.05 -2.29 -20.99
C ALA A 63 -9.42 -3.25 -22.03
N VAL A 64 -8.09 -3.32 -22.06
CA VAL A 64 -7.32 -4.29 -22.86
C VAL A 64 -7.58 -5.70 -22.34
N ASP A 65 -7.36 -5.97 -21.05
CA ASP A 65 -7.58 -7.30 -20.46
C ASP A 65 -9.02 -7.80 -20.60
N ALA A 66 -10.00 -6.90 -20.44
CA ALA A 66 -11.41 -7.21 -20.67
C ALA A 66 -11.70 -7.53 -22.14
N ALA A 67 -11.07 -6.82 -23.09
CA ALA A 67 -11.22 -7.08 -24.52
C ALA A 67 -10.57 -8.42 -24.91
N THR A 68 -9.37 -8.73 -24.38
CA THR A 68 -8.71 -10.02 -24.63
C THR A 68 -9.56 -11.20 -24.16
N GLU A 69 -10.15 -11.10 -22.95
CA GLU A 69 -11.06 -12.14 -22.44
C GLU A 69 -12.31 -12.31 -23.33
N THR A 70 -12.85 -11.24 -23.91
CA THR A 70 -14.00 -11.35 -24.83
C THR A 70 -13.62 -11.97 -26.17
N LEU A 71 -12.42 -11.67 -26.68
CA LEU A 71 -11.91 -12.25 -27.93
C LEU A 71 -11.60 -13.73 -27.75
N ASP A 72 -10.88 -14.11 -26.69
CA ASP A 72 -10.54 -15.51 -26.40
C ASP A 72 -11.81 -16.37 -26.23
N LYS A 73 -12.86 -15.81 -25.64
CA LYS A 73 -14.16 -16.48 -25.51
C LYS A 73 -14.94 -16.59 -26.83
N ALA A 74 -14.76 -15.63 -27.73
CA ALA A 74 -15.38 -15.65 -29.06
C ALA A 74 -14.63 -16.55 -30.06
N PHE A 75 -13.34 -16.81 -29.83
CA PHE A 75 -12.46 -17.54 -30.75
C PHE A 75 -11.92 -18.87 -30.17
N GLY A 76 -12.52 -19.40 -29.09
CA GLY A 76 -12.22 -20.74 -28.56
C GLY A 76 -12.54 -21.88 -29.55
N PRO A 77 -11.92 -23.07 -29.39
CA PRO A 77 -11.48 -23.96 -30.48
C PRO A 77 -12.56 -24.84 -31.14
N ASP A 78 -13.85 -24.54 -30.99
CA ASP A 78 -14.94 -25.37 -31.52
C ASP A 78 -15.78 -24.62 -32.57
N ALA A 79 -15.11 -24.18 -33.65
CA ALA A 79 -15.75 -23.88 -34.94
C ALA A 79 -15.45 -25.00 -35.94
#